data_AF-A0A800DIT1-F1
#
_entry.id   AF-A0A800DIT1-F1
#
_cell.length_a   1.000
_cell.length_b   1.000
_cell.length_c   1.000
_cell.angle_alpha   90.00
_cell.angle_beta   90.00
_cell.angle_gamma   90.00
#
_symmetry.space_group_name_H-M   'P 1'
#
loop_
_entity.id
_entity.type
_entity.pdbx_description
1 polymer ?
#
loop_
_entity_poly.entity_id
_entity_poly.type
_entity_poly.pdbx_seq_one_letter_code
_entity_poly.pdbx_strand_id
1 'polypeptide(L)' 'EGKADAGLAVASAAHTFKLDFLSLHRERFDLLVRRRDYFEDPVQKLLAFARTDAFEARAADMAGYETSALGKVVYNGP' A
#
# COMPACT_ATOMS: atom_id res chain seq x y z
N GLU A 1 -30.87 -13.64 -0.67
CA GLU A 1 -31.49 -12.32 -0.38
C GLU A 1 -31.12 -11.20 -1.34
N GLY A 2 -30.21 -11.35 -2.32
CA GLY A 2 -30.12 -10.43 -3.49
C GLY A 2 -30.15 -8.92 -3.16
N LYS A 3 -29.64 -8.51 -1.99
CA LYS A 3 -29.84 -7.15 -1.46
C LYS A 3 -29.04 -6.09 -2.20
N ALA A 4 -28.02 -6.50 -2.96
CA ALA A 4 -27.18 -5.64 -3.78
C ALA A 4 -26.53 -6.45 -4.92
N ASP A 5 -26.33 -5.79 -6.06
CA ASP A 5 -25.61 -6.33 -7.23
C ASP A 5 -24.10 -6.03 -7.19
N ALA A 6 -23.70 -4.99 -6.45
CA ALA A 6 -22.32 -4.55 -6.29
C ALA A 6 -22.10 -3.81 -4.95
N GLY A 7 -20.84 -3.65 -4.55
CA GLY A 7 -20.45 -2.89 -3.36
C GLY A 7 -19.10 -2.18 -3.53
N LEU A 8 -18.86 -1.15 -2.72
CA LEU A 8 -17.57 -0.44 -2.70
C LEU A 8 -16.58 -1.21 -1.83
N ALA A 9 -15.41 -1.52 -2.39
CA ALA A 9 -14.33 -2.20 -1.68
C ALA A 9 -12.97 -1.89 -2.35
N VAL A 10 -11.89 -2.23 -1.65
CA VAL A 10 -10.53 -2.23 -2.21
C VAL A 10 -10.27 -3.49 -3.04
N ALA A 11 -9.35 -3.40 -4.01
CA ALA A 11 -9.01 -4.50 -4.91
C ALA A 11 -8.54 -5.77 -4.16
N SER A 12 -7.82 -5.60 -3.05
CA SER A 12 -7.35 -6.73 -2.24
C SER A 12 -8.50 -7.54 -1.65
N ALA A 13 -9.58 -6.89 -1.20
CA ALA A 13 -10.76 -7.55 -0.68
C ALA A 13 -11.49 -8.33 -1.79
N ALA A 14 -11.66 -7.72 -2.97
CA ALA A 14 -12.26 -8.40 -4.12
C ALA A 14 -11.46 -9.66 -4.51
N HIS A 15 -10.12 -9.57 -4.51
CA HIS A 15 -9.25 -10.72 -4.76
C HIS A 15 -9.39 -11.83 -3.70
N THR A 16 -9.42 -11.47 -2.40
CA THR A 16 -9.63 -12.45 -1.31
C THR A 16 -10.95 -13.20 -1.45
N PHE A 17 -12.02 -12.52 -1.86
CA PHE A 17 -13.34 -13.12 -2.05
C PHE A 17 -13.59 -13.67 -3.46
N LYS A 18 -12.59 -13.63 -4.35
CA LYS A 18 -12.69 -14.07 -5.76
C LYS A 18 -13.85 -13.40 -6.51
N LEU A 19 -14.04 -12.11 -6.26
CA LEU A 19 -15.05 -11.28 -6.92
C LEU A 19 -14.42 -10.52 -8.09
N ASP A 20 -15.22 -10.21 -9.09
CA ASP A 20 -14.84 -9.24 -10.11
C ASP A 20 -14.60 -7.86 -9.48
N PHE A 21 -13.62 -7.13 -9.99
CA PHE A 21 -13.26 -5.80 -9.49
C PHE A 21 -13.29 -4.77 -10.63
N LEU A 22 -14.13 -3.76 -10.47
CA LEU A 22 -14.15 -2.59 -11.34
C LEU A 22 -13.41 -1.43 -10.66
N SER A 23 -12.27 -1.01 -11.22
CA SER A 23 -11.50 0.11 -10.69
C SER A 23 -12.24 1.43 -10.92
N LEU A 24 -12.56 2.15 -9.85
CA LEU A 24 -13.20 3.47 -9.89
C LEU A 24 -12.20 4.60 -9.67
N HIS A 25 -11.27 4.41 -8.74
CA HIS A 25 -10.24 5.37 -8.40
C HIS A 25 -9.05 4.64 -7.78
N ARG A 26 -7.89 5.32 -7.75
CA ARG A 26 -6.70 4.86 -7.06
C ARG A 26 -6.58 5.62 -5.74
N GLU A 27 -6.63 4.90 -4.63
CA GLU A 27 -6.33 5.45 -3.31
C GLU A 27 -4.83 5.36 -3.03
N ARG A 28 -4.28 6.39 -2.39
CA ARG A 28 -2.86 6.47 -2.05
C ARG A 28 -2.71 6.41 -0.53
N PHE A 29 -1.96 5.42 -0.05
CA PHE A 29 -1.61 5.27 1.36
C PHE A 29 -0.16 5.73 1.59
N ASP A 30 0.00 6.83 2.31
CA ASP A 30 1.32 7.38 2.67
C ASP A 30 1.66 7.08 4.13
N LEU A 31 2.93 6.80 4.39
CA LEU A 31 3.46 6.64 5.75
C LEU A 31 3.84 8.01 6.32
N LEU A 32 3.20 8.41 7.43
CA LEU A 32 3.55 9.63 8.15
C LEU A 32 4.68 9.36 9.14
N VAL A 33 5.75 10.15 9.04
CA VAL A 33 6.90 10.11 9.95
C VAL A 33 7.19 11.53 10.42
N ARG A 34 7.44 11.71 11.72
CA ARG A 34 7.93 13.00 12.23
C ARG A 34 9.32 13.25 11.66
N ARG A 35 9.57 14.45 11.15
CA ARG A 35 10.85 14.80 10.51
C ARG A 35 12.08 14.48 11.37
N ARG A 36 12.00 14.74 12.68
CA ARG A 36 13.09 14.44 13.63
C ARG A 36 13.37 12.93 13.78
N ASP A 37 12.37 12.09 13.55
CA ASP A 37 12.50 10.63 13.69
C ASP A 37 12.92 9.96 12.38
N TYR A 38 12.94 10.69 11.25
CA TYR A 38 13.16 10.10 9.93
C TYR A 38 14.51 9.39 9.84
N PHE A 39 15.55 9.96 10.45
CA PHE A 39 16.90 9.41 10.43
C PHE A 39 17.18 8.44 11.57
N GLU A 40 16.22 8.22 12.47
CA GLU A 40 16.37 7.28 13.57
C GLU A 40 16.36 5.84 13.06
N ASP A 41 17.11 4.99 13.75
CA ASP A 41 17.31 3.57 13.44
C ASP A 41 16.02 2.82 13.03
N PRO A 42 14.87 2.96 13.74
CA PRO A 42 13.66 2.22 13.38
C PRO A 42 13.13 2.56 11.99
N VAL A 43 13.13 3.84 11.62
CA VAL A 43 12.62 4.29 10.30
C VAL A 43 13.58 3.83 9.21
N GLN A 44 14.89 3.99 9.42
CA GLN A 44 15.89 3.55 8.45
C GLN A 44 15.87 2.03 8.23
N LYS A 45 15.67 1.23 9.30
CA LYS A 45 15.50 -0.23 9.19
C LYS A 45 14.26 -0.62 8.39
N LEU A 46 13.13 0.05 8.62
CA LEU A 46 11.90 -0.19 7.85
C LEU A 46 12.10 0.13 6.36
N LEU A 47 12.68 1.29 6.04
CA LEU A 47 12.93 1.70 4.65
C LEU A 47 13.98 0.80 3.97
N ALA A 48 14.96 0.30 4.70
CA ALA A 48 15.92 -0.68 4.18
C ALA A 48 15.23 -2.02 3.87
N PHE A 49 14.40 -2.53 4.78
CA PHE A 49 13.62 -3.75 4.57
C PHE A 49 12.68 -3.64 3.36
N ALA A 50 11.98 -2.51 3.22
CA ALA A 50 11.07 -2.23 2.12
C ALA A 50 11.73 -2.23 0.72
N ARG A 51 13.06 -2.15 0.65
CA ARG A 51 13.84 -2.17 -0.60
C ARG A 51 14.45 -3.53 -0.93
N THR A 52 14.12 -4.57 -0.16
CA THR A 52 14.66 -5.92 -0.39
C THR A 52 13.83 -6.67 -1.43
N ASP A 53 14.48 -7.54 -2.20
CA ASP A 53 13.81 -8.44 -3.15
C ASP A 53 12.77 -9.33 -2.45
N ALA A 54 13.02 -9.71 -1.19
CA ALA A 54 12.08 -10.47 -0.38
C ALA A 54 10.78 -9.69 -0.10
N PHE A 55 10.90 -8.38 0.14
CA PHE A 55 9.73 -7.51 0.28
C PHE A 55 8.98 -7.38 -1.04
N GLU A 56 9.70 -7.15 -2.14
CA GLU A 56 9.09 -7.00 -3.48
C GLU A 56 8.34 -8.26 -3.90
N ALA A 57 8.96 -9.45 -3.73
CA ALA A 57 8.32 -10.73 -4.01
C ALA A 57 7.05 -10.92 -3.18
N ARG A 58 7.10 -10.58 -1.88
CA ARG A 58 5.92 -10.66 -1.02
C ARG A 58 4.83 -9.68 -1.42
N ALA A 59 5.19 -8.46 -1.81
CA ALA A 59 4.24 -7.44 -2.25
C ALA A 59 3.57 -7.82 -3.58
N ALA A 60 4.30 -8.48 -4.49
CA ALA A 60 3.76 -8.97 -5.76
C ALA A 60 2.64 -10.02 -5.56
N ASP A 61 2.72 -10.82 -4.50
CA ASP A 61 1.67 -11.79 -4.13
C ASP A 61 0.42 -11.12 -3.53
N MET A 62 0.52 -9.84 -3.15
CA MET A 62 -0.58 -9.08 -2.55
C MET A 62 -1.34 -8.32 -3.63
N ALA A 63 -2.25 -9.01 -4.31
CA ALA A 63 -3.11 -8.42 -5.34
C ALA A 63 -3.83 -7.17 -4.82
N GLY A 64 -3.83 -6.11 -5.64
CA GLY A 64 -4.44 -4.81 -5.31
C GLY A 64 -3.51 -3.83 -4.60
N TYR A 65 -2.28 -4.22 -4.25
CA TYR A 65 -1.24 -3.31 -3.76
C TYR A 65 -0.30 -2.89 -4.89
N GLU A 66 0.17 -1.64 -4.83
CA GLU A 66 1.13 -1.08 -5.79
C GLU A 66 2.21 -0.34 -4.99
N THR A 67 3.47 -0.74 -5.15
CA THR A 67 4.59 -0.30 -4.30
C THR A 67 5.64 0.52 -5.04
N SER A 68 5.45 0.88 -6.32
CA SER A 68 6.45 1.63 -7.10
C SER A 68 6.86 2.97 -6.50
N ALA A 69 5.99 3.60 -5.70
CA ALA A 69 6.27 4.87 -5.02
C ALA A 69 6.80 4.71 -3.58
N LEU A 70 6.96 3.48 -3.09
CA LEU A 70 7.37 3.20 -1.71
C LEU A 70 8.75 3.80 -1.41
N GLY A 71 8.87 4.45 -0.25
CA GLY A 71 10.11 5.11 0.17
C GLY A 71 10.34 6.51 -0.44
N LYS A 72 9.47 6.97 -1.36
CA LYS A 72 9.54 8.33 -1.89
C LYS A 72 8.94 9.32 -0.88
N VAL A 73 9.74 10.31 -0.46
CA VAL A 73 9.23 11.46 0.29
C VAL A 73 8.39 12.32 -0.67
N VAL A 74 7.08 12.41 -0.42
CA VAL A 74 6.17 13.21 -1.25
C VAL A 74 5.69 14.49 -0.59
N TYR A 75 5.94 14.62 0.70
CA TYR A 75 5.67 15.84 1.45
C TYR A 75 6.77 16.05 2.50
N ASN A 76 7.38 17.23 2.48
CA ASN A 76 8.33 17.70 3.48
C ASN A 76 8.12 19.20 3.66
N GLY A 77 6.98 19.55 4.27
CA GLY A 77 6.57 20.93 4.50
C GLY A 77 7.39 21.65 5.58
N PRO A 78 7.25 22.98 5.66
CA PRO A 78 7.87 23.82 6.68
C PRO A 78 7.39 23.52 8.11
#